data_AF-A0A6G4XSD9-F1
#
_entry.id   AF-A0A6G4XSD9-F1
#
_cell.length_a   1.000
_cell.length_b   1.000
_cell.length_c   1.000
_cell.angle_alpha   90.00
_cell.angle_beta   90.00
_cell.angle_gamma   90.00
#
_symmetry.space_group_name_H-M   'P 1'
#
loop_
_entity.id
_entity.type
_entity.pdbx_description
1 polymer ?
#
loop_
_entity_poly.entity_id
_entity_poly.type
_entity_poly.pdbx_seq_one_letter_code
_entity_poly.pdbx_strand_id
1 'polypeptide(L)'
;MVAAGRSVLIADVSGLGRTRWPQLFARQGAVAPAFSRVRVQAAIARRGSSPDEALVHLVWAGADRGGTYSDGRITDITFTRTSKKGEAIWTPLPS
;
A
#
# COMPACT_ATOMS: atom_id res chain seq x y z
N MET A 1 5.35 -5.71 8.51
CA MET A 1 4.88 -5.53 7.11
C MET A 1 3.40 -5.18 6.97
N VAL A 2 2.46 -5.81 7.71
CA VAL A 2 1.02 -5.47 7.64
C VAL A 2 0.72 -3.96 7.73
N ALA A 3 1.27 -3.28 8.74
CA ALA A 3 1.06 -1.84 8.90
C ALA A 3 1.61 -1.00 7.71
N ALA A 4 2.73 -1.41 7.13
CA ALA A 4 3.30 -0.77 5.94
C ALA A 4 2.40 -0.96 4.72
N GLY A 5 1.91 -2.18 4.46
CA GLY A 5 0.97 -2.44 3.37
C GLY A 5 -0.33 -1.63 3.50
N ARG A 6 -0.89 -1.54 4.71
CA ARG A 6 -2.08 -0.68 4.97
C ARG A 6 -1.81 0.78 4.64
N SER A 7 -0.66 1.29 5.06
CA SER A 7 -0.23 2.68 4.81
C SER A 7 -0.04 2.96 3.31
N VAL A 8 0.57 2.03 2.56
CA VAL A 8 0.72 2.16 1.10
C VAL A 8 -0.63 2.15 0.40
N LEU A 9 -1.51 1.19 0.72
CA LEU A 9 -2.85 1.11 0.15
C LEU A 9 -3.62 2.42 0.36
N ILE A 10 -3.67 2.93 1.59
CA ILE A 10 -4.36 4.18 1.91
C ILE A 10 -3.78 5.33 1.07
N ALA A 11 -2.45 5.45 0.99
CA ALA A 11 -1.79 6.47 0.19
C ALA A 11 -2.10 6.37 -1.31
N ASP A 12 -2.20 5.15 -1.83
CA ASP A 12 -2.53 4.92 -3.23
C ASP A 12 -3.98 5.36 -3.55
N VAL A 13 -4.94 4.77 -2.83
CA VAL A 13 -6.37 4.91 -3.19
C VAL A 13 -6.99 6.23 -2.72
N SER A 14 -6.50 6.80 -1.61
CA SER A 14 -7.03 8.04 -1.02
C SER A 14 -6.10 9.24 -1.17
N GLY A 15 -4.86 9.05 -1.63
CA GLY A 15 -3.85 10.11 -1.69
C GLY A 15 -3.25 10.50 -0.33
N LEU A 16 -3.81 10.04 0.79
CA LEU A 16 -3.37 10.43 2.13
C LEU A 16 -2.06 9.73 2.50
N GLY A 17 -1.03 10.50 2.86
CA GLY A 17 0.25 9.97 3.32
C GLY A 17 1.21 9.53 2.20
N ARG A 18 0.95 9.91 0.93
CA ARG A 18 1.88 9.67 -0.20
C ARG A 18 3.30 10.18 0.05
N THR A 19 3.46 11.23 0.85
CA THR A 19 4.77 11.79 1.25
C THR A 19 5.64 10.81 2.04
N ARG A 20 5.05 9.78 2.67
CA ARG A 20 5.79 8.71 3.37
C ARG A 20 6.41 7.69 2.40
N TRP A 21 5.92 7.65 1.16
CA TRP A 21 6.32 6.68 0.15
C TRP A 21 6.77 7.38 -1.15
N PRO A 22 7.75 8.29 -1.08
CA PRO A 22 8.13 9.11 -2.22
C PRO A 22 8.59 8.26 -3.41
N GLN A 23 9.24 7.11 -3.18
CA GLN A 23 9.64 6.21 -4.26
C GLN A 23 8.48 5.67 -5.11
N LEU A 24 7.26 5.59 -4.57
CA LEU A 24 6.08 5.16 -5.30
C LEU A 24 5.35 6.33 -5.97
N PHE A 25 5.21 7.45 -5.26
CA PHE A 25 4.27 8.51 -5.65
C PHE A 25 4.94 9.75 -6.28
N ALA A 26 6.28 9.89 -6.26
CA ALA A 26 6.96 11.12 -6.67
C ALA A 26 6.78 11.53 -8.15
N ARG A 27 6.46 10.57 -9.04
CA ARG A 27 6.24 10.84 -10.49
C ARG A 27 4.79 10.96 -10.90
N GLN A 28 3.87 10.66 -9.99
CA GLN A 28 2.45 10.81 -10.24
C GLN A 28 2.13 12.27 -9.88
N GLY A 29 1.75 13.09 -10.86
CA GLY A 29 1.24 14.44 -10.60
C GLY A 29 0.07 14.41 -9.62
N ALA A 30 -0.60 15.54 -9.36
CA ALA A 30 -1.76 15.58 -8.47
C ALA A 30 -2.95 14.78 -9.06
N VAL A 31 -2.90 13.45 -8.97
CA VAL A 31 -4.00 12.55 -9.32
C VAL A 31 -5.01 12.65 -8.20
N ALA A 32 -6.21 13.11 -8.55
CA ALA A 32 -7.32 13.18 -7.62
C ALA A 32 -7.54 11.77 -7.01
N PRO A 33 -7.55 11.62 -5.68
CA PRO A 33 -7.86 10.35 -5.01
C PRO A 33 -9.06 9.61 -5.60
N ALA A 34 -8.99 8.30 -5.81
CA ALA A 34 -10.14 7.55 -6.31
C ALA A 34 -11.20 7.34 -5.22
N PHE A 35 -10.76 7.19 -3.96
CA PHE A 35 -11.62 6.90 -2.82
C PHE A 35 -11.54 8.01 -1.76
N SER A 36 -12.70 8.39 -1.23
CA SER A 36 -12.84 9.35 -0.13
C SER A 36 -12.90 8.66 1.24
N ARG A 37 -13.32 7.40 1.27
CA ARG A 37 -13.38 6.54 2.46
C ARG A 37 -12.77 5.19 2.13
N VAL A 38 -11.92 4.70 3.02
CA VAL A 38 -11.18 3.44 2.84
C VAL A 38 -11.14 2.72 4.19
N ARG A 39 -11.45 1.42 4.18
CA ARG A 39 -11.34 0.54 5.35
C ARG A 39 -10.66 -0.76 4.96
N VAL A 40 -9.52 -1.03 5.57
CA VAL A 40 -8.88 -2.35 5.48
C VAL A 40 -9.62 -3.32 6.39
N GLN A 41 -10.12 -4.41 5.83
CA GLN A 41 -10.85 -5.45 6.54
C GLN A 41 -9.91 -6.57 7.01
N ALA A 42 -8.99 -6.98 6.15
CA ALA A 42 -7.96 -7.97 6.46
C ALA A 42 -6.63 -7.59 5.80
N ALA A 43 -5.53 -7.99 6.44
CA ALA A 43 -4.21 -7.86 5.85
C ALA A 43 -3.31 -8.98 6.37
N ILE A 44 -2.66 -9.68 5.45
CA ILE A 44 -1.72 -10.77 5.75
C ILE A 44 -0.40 -10.41 5.10
N ALA A 45 0.69 -10.50 5.87
CA ALA A 45 2.03 -10.38 5.32
C ALA A 45 2.73 -11.74 5.40
N ARG A 46 3.31 -12.16 4.28
CA ARG A 46 4.11 -13.39 4.16
C ARG A 46 5.46 -13.07 3.55
N ARG A 47 6.44 -13.96 3.75
CA ARG A 47 7.68 -13.94 2.98
C ARG A 47 7.33 -14.15 1.49
N GLY A 48 7.98 -13.40 0.62
CA GLY A 48 7.90 -13.53 -0.83
C GLY A 48 8.81 -14.65 -1.34
N SER A 49 9.29 -14.49 -2.57
CA SER A 49 10.13 -15.51 -3.23
C SER A 49 11.56 -15.58 -2.66
N SER A 50 12.01 -14.53 -1.97
CA SER A 50 13.32 -14.47 -1.32
C SER A 50 13.24 -14.03 0.15
N PRO A 51 14.31 -14.23 0.96
CA PRO A 51 14.37 -13.75 2.34
C PRO A 51 14.22 -12.23 2.49
N ASP A 52 14.57 -11.49 1.44
CA ASP A 52 14.51 -10.04 1.37
C ASP A 52 13.24 -9.55 0.64
N GLU A 53 12.23 -10.41 0.53
CA GLU A 53 10.95 -10.07 -0.09
C GLU A 53 9.79 -10.38 0.86
N ALA A 54 8.78 -9.52 0.86
CA ALA A 54 7.54 -9.73 1.58
C ALA A 54 6.35 -9.37 0.69
N LEU A 55 5.36 -10.26 0.63
CA LEU A 55 4.10 -10.02 -0.05
C LEU A 55 3.02 -9.72 0.99
N VAL A 56 2.33 -8.60 0.82
CA VAL A 56 1.21 -8.20 1.66
C VAL A 56 -0.07 -8.28 0.86
N HIS A 57 -0.96 -9.18 1.26
CA HIS A 57 -2.31 -9.32 0.71
C HIS A 57 -3.28 -8.51 1.57
N LEU A 58 -4.05 -7.62 0.96
CA LEU A 58 -5.04 -6.79 1.64
C LEU A 58 -6.43 -7.04 1.07
N VAL A 59 -7.41 -7.15 1.96
CA VAL A 59 -8.84 -7.08 1.63
C VAL A 59 -9.38 -5.79 2.21
N TRP A 60 -10.08 -5.00 1.39
CA TRP A 60 -10.53 -3.68 1.78
C TRP A 60 -11.84 -3.28 1.09
N ALA A 61 -12.49 -2.30 1.69
CA ALA A 61 -13.67 -1.64 1.16
C ALA A 61 -13.43 -0.13 1.05
N GLY A 62 -14.16 0.52 0.15
CA GLY A 62 -14.08 1.97 0.00
C GLY A 62 -15.30 2.59 -0.65
N ALA A 63 -15.43 3.90 -0.46
CA ALA A 63 -16.39 4.72 -1.19
C ALA A 63 -15.66 5.77 -2.03
N ASP A 64 -16.09 5.95 -3.28
CA ASP A 64 -15.60 7.03 -4.13
C ASP A 64 -16.08 8.41 -3.63
N ARG A 65 -15.87 9.48 -4.41
CA ARG A 65 -16.39 10.81 -4.04
C ARG A 65 -17.90 10.98 -4.25
N GLY A 66 -18.50 10.18 -5.12
CA GLY A 66 -19.94 10.17 -5.36
C GLY A 66 -20.72 9.37 -4.31
N GLY A 67 -20.02 8.66 -3.42
CA GLY A 67 -20.61 7.81 -2.39
C GLY A 67 -20.85 6.37 -2.83
N THR A 68 -20.40 5.99 -4.04
CA THR A 68 -20.50 4.61 -4.52
C THR A 68 -19.60 3.72 -3.67
N TYR A 69 -20.21 2.77 -2.97
CA TYR A 69 -19.50 1.83 -2.11
C TYR A 69 -19.05 0.59 -2.89
N SER A 70 -17.84 0.12 -2.62
CA SER A 70 -17.31 -1.15 -3.09
C SER A 70 -16.70 -1.92 -1.93
N ASP A 71 -17.05 -3.19 -1.81
CA ASP A 71 -16.53 -4.11 -0.78
C ASP A 71 -15.73 -5.26 -1.42
N GLY A 72 -14.94 -5.96 -0.61
CA GLY A 72 -14.22 -7.18 -1.01
C GLY A 72 -13.09 -6.93 -2.01
N ARG A 73 -12.61 -5.70 -2.14
CA ARG A 73 -11.47 -5.37 -3.02
C ARG A 73 -10.20 -6.01 -2.49
N ILE A 74 -9.38 -6.51 -3.40
CA ILE A 74 -8.10 -7.16 -3.07
C ILE A 74 -6.96 -6.31 -3.64
N THR A 75 -5.88 -6.17 -2.87
CA THR A 75 -4.64 -5.54 -3.33
C THR A 75 -3.45 -6.29 -2.76
N ASP A 76 -2.51 -6.61 -3.64
CA ASP A 76 -1.25 -7.25 -3.29
C ASP A 76 -0.12 -6.24 -3.45
N ILE A 77 0.73 -6.15 -2.42
CA ILE A 77 1.87 -5.23 -2.39
C ILE A 77 3.13 -6.00 -2.04
N THR A 78 4.07 -6.02 -2.98
CA THR A 78 5.40 -6.59 -2.76
C THR A 78 6.32 -5.55 -2.14
N PHE A 79 7.07 -5.94 -1.13
CA PHE A 79 8.13 -5.15 -0.53
C PHE A 79 9.46 -5.86 -0.66
N THR A 80 10.51 -5.09 -0.92
CA THR A 80 11.90 -5.56 -0.88
C THR A 80 12.62 -4.98 0.33
N ARG A 81 13.50 -5.79 0.91
CA ARG A 81 14.36 -5.41 2.02
C ARG A 81 15.72 -5.01 1.48
N THR A 82 16.20 -3.87 1.95
CA THR A 82 17.60 -3.50 1.84
C THR A 82 18.17 -3.32 3.23
N SER A 83 19.47 -3.59 3.39
CA SER A 83 20.16 -3.36 4.66
C SER A 83 21.01 -2.09 4.52
N LYS A 84 20.72 -1.08 5.33
CA LYS A 84 21.52 0.16 5.39
C LYS A 84 22.04 0.33 6.81
N LYS A 85 23.37 0.30 6.98
CA LYS A 85 24.04 0.40 8.29
C LYS A 85 23.49 -0.60 9.33
N GLY A 86 23.16 -1.82 8.90
CA GLY A 86 22.61 -2.88 9.76
C GLY A 86 21.10 -2.79 10.03
N GLU A 87 20.42 -1.71 9.62
CA GLU A 87 18.97 -1.58 9.72
C GLU A 87 18.28 -2.10 8.46
N ALA A 88 17.19 -2.84 8.67
CA ALA A 88 16.34 -3.36 7.61
C ALA A 88 15.37 -2.28 7.13
N ILE A 89 15.53 -1.83 5.89
CA ILE A 89 14.60 -0.91 5.24
C ILE A 89 13.74 -1.69 4.26
N TRP A 90 12.42 -1.64 4.47
CA TRP A 90 11.44 -2.27 3.58
C TRP A 90 10.82 -1.24 2.66
N THR A 91 10.98 -1.45 1.35
CA THR A 91 10.52 -0.54 0.30
C THR A 91 9.46 -1.25 -0.54
N PRO A 92 8.25 -0.69 -0.70
CA PRO A 92 7.26 -1.26 -1.60
C PRO A 92 7.74 -1.13 -3.04
N LEU A 93 7.48 -2.15 -3.85
CA LEU A 93 7.68 -2.12 -5.29
C LEU A 93 6.46 -1.51 -5.98
N PRO A 94 6.64 -0.81 -7.12
CA PRO A 94 5.54 -0.49 -8.00
C PRO A 94 4.86 -1.77 -8.48
N SER A 95 3.54 -1.83 -8.40
CA SER A 95 2.70 -2.89 -8.99
C SER A 95 2.51 -2.68 -10.48
#